data_AF-A0A965VBP3-F1
#
_entry.id   AF-A0A965VBP3-F1
#
_cell.length_a   1.000
_cell.length_b   1.000
_cell.length_c   1.000
_cell.angle_alpha   90.00
_cell.angle_beta   90.00
_cell.angle_gamma   90.00
#
_symmetry.space_group_name_H-M   'P 1'
#
loop_
_entity.id
_entity.type
_entity.pdbx_description
1 polymer ?
#
loop_
_entity_poly.entity_id
_entity_poly.type
_entity_poly.pdbx_seq_one_letter_code
_entity_poly.pdbx_strand_id
1 'polypeptide(L)'
;QVVPAEAQAAAGETVTLQVRLYDAAGRFVKESPAEFSTTAGTVSANGGYTSPADKHAAAIVTAKVGGLEGKARIRSMPPLPWTFDFEDVPLVADPKTGVVKGEPPLPWIGMRYRHVVRTVDGSKCLVKVTTIPKGTRSQGWIGPIGLHDYVIRADFRAQETGVEKPGSPASDAPKSAATDADAFAKAFGNPAALEKARMPDMGLIAQRYTLDLMGAAQQLQVRSWPPQVATHFSKTIPFAWEAGRWYTMKFEVRTHAATSDMDEFVRLCGKVWPRGADEPAAWTIEAVHEAGNRQGSPGFFGNSKDSEIYIDNVSVEAVK
;
A
#
# COMPACT_ATOMS: atom_id res chain seq x y z
N GLN A 1 -5.58 -29.92 7.60
CA GLN A 1 -5.05 -28.55 7.78
C GLN A 1 -3.54 -28.60 7.67
N VAL A 2 -2.94 -27.62 6.99
CA VAL A 2 -1.48 -27.39 7.04
C VAL A 2 -1.21 -26.30 8.07
N VAL A 3 -0.23 -26.50 8.95
CA VAL A 3 0.09 -25.61 10.07
C VAL A 3 1.56 -25.21 9.98
N PRO A 4 1.89 -23.91 10.06
CA PRO A 4 0.97 -22.77 10.01
C PRO A 4 0.21 -22.68 8.68
N ALA A 5 -1.04 -22.21 8.75
CA ALA A 5 -1.87 -21.98 7.54
C ALA A 5 -1.46 -20.69 6.82
N GLU A 6 -1.03 -19.68 7.57
CA GLU A 6 -0.40 -18.46 7.07
C GLU A 6 0.94 -18.29 7.77
N ALA A 7 1.99 -17.98 7.02
CA ALA A 7 3.27 -17.61 7.60
C ALA A 7 3.90 -16.44 6.85
N GLN A 8 4.76 -15.74 7.57
CA GLN A 8 5.71 -14.80 7.00
C GLN A 8 7.11 -15.23 7.45
N ALA A 9 8.07 -15.22 6.54
CA ALA A 9 9.45 -15.64 6.77
C ALA A 9 10.43 -14.63 6.17
N ALA A 10 11.69 -14.64 6.60
CA ALA A 10 12.75 -13.97 5.84
C ALA A 10 12.99 -14.71 4.51
N ALA A 11 13.43 -13.98 3.49
CA ALA A 11 13.84 -14.60 2.22
C ALA A 11 14.97 -15.63 2.47
N GLY A 12 14.85 -16.82 1.89
CA GLY A 12 15.77 -17.94 2.12
C GLY A 12 15.53 -18.74 3.41
N GLU A 13 14.66 -18.27 4.31
CA GLU A 13 14.36 -18.98 5.55
C GLU A 13 13.50 -20.22 5.29
N THR A 14 13.67 -21.22 6.17
CA THR A 14 12.87 -22.45 6.18
C THR A 14 11.79 -22.40 7.26
N VAL A 15 10.54 -22.66 6.87
CA VAL A 15 9.39 -22.83 7.76
C VAL A 15 9.00 -24.30 7.79
N THR A 16 8.92 -24.88 8.98
CA THR A 16 8.45 -26.27 9.15
C THR A 16 6.92 -26.32 9.16
N LEU A 17 6.36 -27.15 8.28
CA LEU A 17 4.93 -27.37 8.14
C LEU A 17 4.52 -28.71 8.74
N GLN A 18 3.42 -28.70 9.48
CA GLN A 18 2.76 -29.89 10.03
C GLN A 18 1.42 -30.09 9.33
N VAL A 19 1.02 -31.35 9.12
CA VAL A 19 -0.29 -31.69 8.57
C VAL A 19 -1.13 -32.37 9.63
N ARG A 20 -2.24 -31.73 9.97
CA ARG A 20 -3.19 -32.19 10.97
C ARG A 20 -4.51 -32.61 10.31
N LEU A 21 -4.97 -33.81 10.64
CA LEU A 21 -6.26 -34.34 10.20
C LEU A 21 -7.32 -34.08 11.28
N TYR A 22 -8.51 -33.75 10.81
CA TYR A 22 -9.67 -33.47 11.64
C TYR A 22 -10.85 -34.30 11.15
N ASP A 23 -11.74 -34.69 12.05
CA ASP A 23 -13.00 -35.35 11.68
C ASP A 23 -14.04 -34.35 11.16
N ALA A 24 -15.21 -34.85 10.77
CA ALA A 24 -16.30 -34.02 10.24
C ALA A 24 -16.85 -32.98 11.25
N ALA A 25 -16.61 -33.17 12.55
CA ALA A 25 -16.98 -32.22 13.60
C ALA A 25 -15.87 -31.19 13.90
N GLY A 26 -14.75 -31.24 13.17
CA GLY A 26 -13.61 -30.36 13.38
C GLY A 26 -12.74 -30.73 14.58
N ARG A 27 -12.87 -31.96 15.11
CA ARG A 27 -12.02 -32.45 16.22
C ARG A 27 -10.70 -32.98 15.65
N PHE A 28 -9.59 -32.62 16.29
CA PHE A 28 -8.28 -33.11 15.90
C PHE A 28 -8.22 -34.63 16.05
N VAL A 29 -7.72 -35.31 15.01
CA VAL A 29 -7.58 -36.78 14.99
C VAL A 29 -6.12 -37.16 15.20
N LYS A 30 -5.23 -36.67 14.32
CA LYS A 30 -3.80 -36.96 14.36
C LYS A 30 -3.00 -36.03 13.43
N GLU A 31 -1.70 -36.01 13.62
CA GLU A 31 -0.77 -35.55 12.58
C GLU A 31 -0.53 -36.67 11.56
N SER A 32 -0.23 -36.30 10.32
CA SER A 32 0.00 -37.25 9.24
C SER A 32 1.16 -36.79 8.35
N PRO A 33 1.99 -37.72 7.85
CA PRO A 33 2.79 -37.46 6.65
C PRO A 33 1.90 -37.03 5.49
N ALA A 34 2.46 -36.26 4.56
CA ALA A 34 1.74 -35.76 3.39
C ALA A 34 2.68 -35.63 2.18
N GLU A 35 2.10 -35.67 0.99
CA GLU A 35 2.78 -35.27 -0.23
C GLU A 35 2.70 -33.75 -0.37
N PHE A 36 3.86 -33.10 -0.41
CA PHE A 36 3.95 -31.64 -0.50
C PHE A 36 4.30 -31.17 -1.91
N SER A 37 3.75 -30.01 -2.28
CA SER A 37 4.13 -29.25 -3.48
C SER A 37 4.03 -27.75 -3.20
N THR A 38 4.73 -26.93 -3.97
CA THR A 38 4.73 -25.47 -3.78
C THR A 38 4.75 -24.72 -5.11
N THR A 39 4.14 -23.52 -5.15
CA THR A 39 4.15 -22.63 -6.32
C THR A 39 5.44 -21.81 -6.46
N ALA A 40 6.21 -21.66 -5.38
CA ALA A 40 7.50 -20.96 -5.34
C ALA A 40 8.35 -21.52 -4.20
N GLY A 41 9.67 -21.39 -4.28
CA GLY A 41 10.58 -21.99 -3.29
C GLY A 41 10.63 -23.51 -3.42
N THR A 42 11.07 -24.18 -2.36
CA THR A 42 11.18 -25.65 -2.30
C THR A 42 10.52 -26.18 -1.04
N VAL A 43 9.93 -27.38 -1.11
CA VAL A 43 9.37 -28.06 0.06
C VAL A 43 9.85 -29.50 0.10
N SER A 44 10.40 -29.92 1.23
CA SER A 44 10.86 -31.29 1.46
C SER A 44 9.70 -32.22 1.86
N ALA A 45 9.92 -33.53 1.75
CA ALA A 45 8.94 -34.54 2.13
C ALA A 45 8.56 -34.52 3.63
N ASN A 46 9.43 -34.00 4.49
CA ASN A 46 9.15 -33.81 5.93
C ASN A 46 8.48 -32.46 6.26
N GLY A 47 8.04 -31.70 5.24
CA GLY A 47 7.31 -30.44 5.43
C GLY A 47 8.19 -29.22 5.67
N GLY A 48 9.51 -29.30 5.48
CA GLY A 48 10.39 -28.13 5.50
C GLY A 48 10.24 -27.31 4.22
N TYR A 49 9.57 -26.17 4.29
CA TYR A 49 9.46 -25.23 3.16
C TYR A 49 10.55 -24.16 3.24
N THR A 50 11.38 -24.03 2.21
CA THR A 50 12.38 -22.98 2.08
C THR A 50 11.92 -21.94 1.07
N SER A 51 11.84 -20.67 1.49
CA SER A 51 11.42 -19.58 0.62
C SER A 51 12.52 -19.16 -0.36
N PRO A 52 12.18 -18.55 -1.51
CA PRO A 52 13.19 -17.99 -2.40
C PRO A 52 14.07 -16.96 -1.67
N ALA A 53 15.39 -17.01 -1.93
CA ALA A 53 16.36 -16.06 -1.41
C ALA A 53 16.28 -14.70 -2.14
N ASP A 54 16.73 -13.65 -1.46
CA ASP A 54 17.03 -12.31 -2.00
C ASP A 54 15.91 -11.59 -2.76
N LYS A 55 14.65 -12.01 -2.60
CA LYS A 55 13.51 -11.35 -3.25
C LYS A 55 12.23 -11.48 -2.46
N HIS A 56 11.31 -10.55 -2.72
CA HIS A 56 9.93 -10.67 -2.26
C HIS A 56 9.26 -11.86 -2.96
N ALA A 57 8.76 -12.81 -2.20
CA ALA A 57 8.09 -14.00 -2.74
C ALA A 57 6.85 -14.38 -1.93
N ALA A 58 5.96 -15.11 -2.60
CA ALA A 58 4.79 -15.69 -1.98
C ALA A 58 4.55 -17.07 -2.58
N ALA A 59 4.23 -18.03 -1.73
CA ALA A 59 4.02 -19.41 -2.10
C ALA A 59 2.69 -19.93 -1.54
N ILE A 60 2.05 -20.80 -2.31
CA ILE A 60 1.01 -21.69 -1.82
C ILE A 60 1.67 -23.06 -1.69
N VAL A 61 1.82 -23.54 -0.46
CA VAL A 61 2.26 -24.91 -0.18
C VAL A 61 1.02 -25.79 -0.05
N THR A 62 0.91 -26.80 -0.89
CA THR A 62 -0.20 -27.75 -0.90
C THR A 62 0.28 -29.07 -0.32
N ALA A 63 -0.46 -29.62 0.65
CA ALA A 63 -0.20 -30.92 1.25
C ALA A 63 -1.37 -31.88 0.97
N LYS A 64 -1.08 -33.10 0.53
CA LYS A 64 -2.07 -34.15 0.25
C LYS A 64 -1.90 -35.35 1.16
N VAL A 65 -3.02 -35.86 1.66
CA VAL A 65 -3.09 -37.11 2.45
C VAL A 65 -4.24 -37.96 1.90
N GLY A 66 -3.91 -38.96 1.08
CA GLY A 66 -4.90 -39.68 0.30
C GLY A 66 -5.69 -38.71 -0.59
N GLY A 67 -7.02 -38.71 -0.47
CA GLY A 67 -7.90 -37.78 -1.21
C GLY A 67 -8.07 -36.40 -0.58
N LEU A 68 -7.44 -36.12 0.57
CA LEU A 68 -7.59 -34.84 1.27
C LEU A 68 -6.51 -33.86 0.84
N GLU A 69 -6.87 -32.58 0.71
CA GLU A 69 -5.97 -31.48 0.36
C GLU A 69 -6.04 -30.36 1.41
N GLY A 70 -4.88 -29.84 1.80
CA GLY A 70 -4.76 -28.63 2.62
C GLY A 70 -3.73 -27.67 2.04
N LYS A 71 -3.88 -26.37 2.30
CA LYS A 71 -2.99 -25.33 1.80
C LYS A 71 -2.48 -24.44 2.93
N ALA A 72 -1.21 -24.07 2.82
CA ALA A 72 -0.60 -22.97 3.57
C ALA A 72 -0.17 -21.87 2.60
N ARG A 73 -0.25 -20.61 3.03
CA ARG A 73 0.25 -19.46 2.28
C ARG A 73 1.42 -18.85 3.03
N ILE A 74 2.53 -18.70 2.35
CA ILE A 74 3.77 -18.19 2.95
C ILE A 74 4.24 -17.01 2.14
N ARG A 75 4.59 -15.92 2.82
CA ARG A 75 5.21 -14.74 2.22
C ARG A 75 6.64 -14.60 2.75
N SER A 76 7.55 -14.18 1.90
CA SER A 76 8.92 -13.86 2.31
C SER A 76 9.43 -12.58 1.68
N MET A 77 10.33 -11.92 2.39
CA MET A 77 10.94 -10.66 2.00
C MET A 77 12.41 -10.65 2.43
N PRO A 78 13.32 -10.06 1.61
CA PRO A 78 14.70 -9.85 2.03
C PRO A 78 14.75 -8.75 3.10
N PRO A 79 15.89 -8.57 3.81
CA PRO A 79 16.09 -7.37 4.64
C PRO A 79 16.03 -6.09 3.79
N LEU A 80 15.86 -4.93 4.44
CA LEU A 80 16.00 -3.63 3.79
C LEU A 80 17.43 -3.47 3.21
N PRO A 81 17.63 -2.71 2.11
CA PRO A 81 16.67 -1.82 1.45
C PRO A 81 15.81 -2.49 0.37
N TRP A 82 14.66 -1.89 0.06
CA TRP A 82 13.76 -2.31 -1.02
C TRP A 82 13.46 -1.17 -1.99
N THR A 83 13.35 -1.48 -3.27
CA THR A 83 12.90 -0.55 -4.32
C THR A 83 11.88 -1.19 -5.24
N PHE A 84 10.93 -0.39 -5.74
CA PHE A 84 9.91 -0.82 -6.70
C PHE A 84 9.55 0.32 -7.65
N ASP A 85 9.81 0.11 -8.94
CA ASP A 85 9.42 0.97 -10.07
C ASP A 85 8.29 0.36 -10.93
N PHE A 86 7.92 -0.90 -10.64
CA PHE A 86 6.88 -1.67 -11.33
C PHE A 86 7.13 -1.98 -12.80
N GLU A 87 8.30 -1.64 -13.36
CA GLU A 87 8.58 -1.79 -14.78
C GLU A 87 8.64 -3.26 -15.23
N ASP A 88 9.06 -4.15 -14.33
CA ASP A 88 9.10 -5.59 -14.58
C ASP A 88 7.73 -6.28 -14.49
N VAL A 89 6.67 -5.55 -14.11
CA VAL A 89 5.34 -6.15 -13.97
C VAL A 89 4.73 -6.41 -15.35
N PRO A 90 4.36 -7.67 -15.67
CA PRO A 90 3.67 -7.98 -16.92
C PRO A 90 2.28 -7.34 -16.95
N LEU A 91 1.94 -6.73 -18.07
CA LEU A 91 0.59 -6.21 -18.32
C LEU A 91 -0.16 -7.18 -19.24
N VAL A 92 -1.34 -7.62 -18.81
CA VAL A 92 -2.16 -8.59 -19.54
C VAL A 92 -3.57 -8.02 -19.71
N ALA A 93 -4.17 -8.23 -20.88
CA ALA A 93 -5.57 -7.87 -21.11
C ALA A 93 -6.48 -8.75 -20.25
N ASP A 94 -7.37 -8.12 -19.47
CA ASP A 94 -8.43 -8.83 -18.77
C ASP A 94 -9.34 -9.51 -19.81
N PRO A 95 -9.53 -10.84 -19.75
CA PRO A 95 -10.29 -11.55 -20.78
C PRO A 95 -11.78 -11.18 -20.80
N LYS A 96 -12.30 -10.55 -19.74
CA LYS A 96 -13.71 -10.13 -19.65
C LYS A 96 -13.89 -8.67 -20.05
N THR A 97 -12.96 -7.79 -19.65
CA THR A 97 -13.13 -6.34 -19.86
C THR A 97 -12.21 -5.75 -20.92
N GLY A 98 -11.21 -6.49 -21.40
CA GLY A 98 -10.18 -6.01 -22.33
C GLY A 98 -9.17 -5.04 -21.72
N VAL A 99 -9.37 -4.61 -20.47
CA VAL A 99 -8.48 -3.65 -19.80
C VAL A 99 -7.11 -4.29 -19.57
N VAL A 100 -6.07 -3.68 -20.13
CA VAL A 100 -4.67 -4.09 -19.95
C VAL A 100 -4.16 -3.61 -18.60
N LYS A 101 -3.77 -4.55 -17.74
CA LYS A 101 -3.27 -4.26 -16.39
C LYS A 101 -2.32 -5.35 -15.90
N GLY A 102 -1.46 -4.99 -14.96
CA GLY A 102 -0.65 -5.90 -14.17
C GLY A 102 -1.17 -6.01 -12.74
N GLU A 103 -0.65 -6.99 -12.00
CA GLU A 103 -0.99 -7.21 -10.60
C GLU A 103 0.10 -6.66 -9.67
N PRO A 104 -0.26 -6.04 -8.53
CA PRO A 104 0.71 -5.71 -7.50
C PRO A 104 1.52 -6.94 -7.06
N PRO A 105 2.76 -6.76 -6.57
CA PRO A 105 3.58 -7.85 -6.04
C PRO A 105 2.78 -8.75 -5.11
N LEU A 106 2.74 -10.04 -5.42
CA LEU A 106 1.93 -11.03 -4.67
C LEU A 106 2.14 -11.02 -3.15
N PRO A 107 3.37 -10.75 -2.63
CA PRO A 107 3.60 -10.75 -1.18
C PRO A 107 2.99 -9.55 -0.46
N TRP A 108 2.53 -8.51 -1.16
CA TRP A 108 1.94 -7.33 -0.53
C TRP A 108 0.51 -7.60 -0.08
N ILE A 109 0.17 -7.16 1.12
CA ILE A 109 -1.11 -7.44 1.76
C ILE A 109 -2.07 -6.26 1.55
N GLY A 110 -3.32 -6.54 1.21
CA GLY A 110 -4.35 -5.50 1.01
C GLY A 110 -4.25 -4.71 -0.31
N MET A 111 -3.30 -5.07 -1.18
CA MET A 111 -3.05 -4.36 -2.44
C MET A 111 -3.90 -4.87 -3.60
N ARG A 112 -3.84 -6.17 -3.87
CA ARG A 112 -4.64 -6.82 -4.93
C ARG A 112 -6.12 -6.57 -4.69
N TYR A 113 -6.91 -6.49 -5.75
CA TYR A 113 -8.32 -6.04 -5.79
C TYR A 113 -8.54 -4.52 -5.63
N ARG A 114 -7.56 -3.78 -5.07
CA ARG A 114 -7.66 -2.32 -4.86
C ARG A 114 -6.66 -1.52 -5.70
N HIS A 115 -5.60 -2.17 -6.11
CA HIS A 115 -4.57 -1.61 -6.96
C HIS A 115 -4.34 -2.50 -8.16
N VAL A 116 -3.94 -1.88 -9.26
CA VAL A 116 -3.49 -2.51 -10.49
C VAL A 116 -2.21 -1.83 -10.93
N VAL A 117 -1.38 -2.49 -11.73
CA VAL A 117 -0.26 -1.82 -12.39
C VAL A 117 -0.69 -1.42 -13.80
N ARG A 118 -0.44 -0.18 -14.21
CA ARG A 118 -0.75 0.33 -15.55
C ARG A 118 0.32 1.30 -16.01
N THR A 119 0.43 1.48 -17.32
CA THR A 119 1.22 2.57 -17.90
C THR A 119 0.49 3.90 -17.70
N VAL A 120 1.16 4.86 -17.08
CA VAL A 120 0.71 6.25 -16.87
C VAL A 120 1.90 7.15 -17.24
N ASP A 121 1.67 8.11 -18.12
CA ASP A 121 2.70 9.04 -18.61
C ASP A 121 3.98 8.35 -19.14
N GLY A 122 3.83 7.16 -19.73
CA GLY A 122 4.94 6.39 -20.32
C GLY A 122 5.68 5.43 -19.39
N SER A 123 5.37 5.40 -18.09
CA SER A 123 5.96 4.50 -17.09
C SER A 123 4.90 3.62 -16.43
N LYS A 124 5.24 2.41 -16.00
CA LYS A 124 4.33 1.56 -15.22
C LYS A 124 4.30 2.06 -13.78
N CYS A 125 3.10 2.26 -13.24
CA CYS A 125 2.93 2.64 -11.85
C CYS A 125 1.84 1.81 -11.18
N LEU A 126 1.88 1.75 -9.86
CA LEU A 126 0.82 1.17 -9.05
C LEU A 126 -0.33 2.17 -8.97
N VAL A 127 -1.50 1.78 -9.46
CA VAL A 127 -2.70 2.61 -9.47
C VAL A 127 -3.72 2.09 -8.48
N LYS A 128 -4.03 2.88 -7.47
CA LYS A 128 -5.23 2.68 -6.66
C LYS A 128 -6.44 3.13 -7.47
N VAL A 129 -7.29 2.17 -7.82
CA VAL A 129 -8.48 2.42 -8.64
C VAL A 129 -9.60 3.07 -7.82
N THR A 130 -10.46 3.81 -8.51
CA THR A 130 -11.71 4.32 -7.93
C THR A 130 -12.69 3.15 -7.72
N THR A 131 -13.01 2.91 -6.46
CA THR A 131 -14.05 2.02 -5.90
C THR A 131 -14.22 0.59 -6.47
N ILE A 132 -14.15 -0.36 -5.53
CA ILE A 132 -14.80 -1.68 -5.51
C ILE A 132 -15.98 -1.61 -4.50
N PRO A 133 -17.02 -2.47 -4.57
CA PRO A 133 -18.24 -2.40 -3.73
C PRO A 133 -18.07 -2.40 -2.19
N LYS A 134 -16.83 -2.47 -1.67
CA LYS A 134 -16.48 -2.57 -0.25
C LYS A 134 -15.75 -1.33 0.31
N GLY A 135 -15.80 -0.20 -0.39
CA GLY A 135 -15.35 1.10 0.12
C GLY A 135 -14.11 1.69 -0.55
N THR A 136 -13.98 3.01 -0.44
CA THR A 136 -12.99 3.87 -1.14
C THR A 136 -11.67 4.00 -0.40
N ARG A 137 -11.73 3.91 0.94
CA ARG A 137 -10.59 3.95 1.85
C ARG A 137 -9.96 2.57 2.02
N SER A 138 -8.64 2.49 1.90
CA SER A 138 -7.90 1.25 2.10
C SER A 138 -6.47 1.50 2.52
N GLN A 139 -5.89 0.48 3.15
CA GLN A 139 -4.47 0.38 3.44
C GLN A 139 -3.91 -0.84 2.74
N GLY A 140 -2.66 -0.77 2.33
CA GLY A 140 -1.90 -1.92 1.91
C GLY A 140 -0.52 -1.91 2.55
N TRP A 141 0.04 -3.10 2.74
CA TRP A 141 1.23 -3.33 3.55
C TRP A 141 2.30 -4.10 2.79
N ILE A 142 3.55 -3.74 3.05
CA ILE A 142 4.75 -4.32 2.46
C ILE A 142 5.58 -4.90 3.61
N GLY A 143 5.83 -6.22 3.59
CA GLY A 143 6.79 -6.83 4.51
C GLY A 143 6.35 -6.96 5.98
N PRO A 144 7.30 -7.23 6.89
CA PRO A 144 7.04 -7.62 8.28
C PRO A 144 6.43 -6.53 9.16
N ILE A 145 5.55 -6.96 10.07
CA ILE A 145 5.04 -6.11 11.16
C ILE A 145 6.09 -5.78 12.24
N GLY A 146 7.25 -6.45 12.18
CA GLY A 146 8.39 -6.26 13.07
C GLY A 146 9.38 -5.20 12.61
N LEU A 147 9.21 -4.61 11.42
CA LEU A 147 10.11 -3.56 10.95
C LEU A 147 10.01 -2.31 11.83
N HIS A 148 11.16 -1.70 12.07
CA HIS A 148 11.31 -0.47 12.85
C HIS A 148 12.49 0.35 12.30
N ASP A 149 12.56 1.62 12.67
CA ASP A 149 13.61 2.59 12.33
C ASP A 149 13.91 2.63 10.83
N TYR A 150 12.94 3.10 10.06
CA TYR A 150 13.06 3.15 8.61
C TYR A 150 12.40 4.40 8.02
N VAL A 151 12.78 4.67 6.78
CA VAL A 151 12.15 5.64 5.91
C VAL A 151 11.48 4.93 4.74
N ILE A 152 10.25 5.33 4.45
CA ILE A 152 9.57 5.00 3.19
C ILE A 152 9.47 6.26 2.33
N ARG A 153 9.73 6.11 1.03
CA ARG A 153 9.57 7.14 0.01
C ARG A 153 8.76 6.58 -1.15
N ALA A 154 7.94 7.41 -1.78
CA ALA A 154 7.32 7.11 -3.06
C ALA A 154 6.87 8.41 -3.75
N ASP A 155 6.70 8.34 -5.07
CA ASP A 155 6.04 9.37 -5.84
C ASP A 155 4.54 9.10 -5.91
N PHE A 156 3.74 10.16 -5.77
CA PHE A 156 2.29 10.13 -5.78
C PHE A 156 1.73 11.15 -6.77
N ARG A 157 0.63 10.80 -7.43
CA ARG A 157 -0.18 11.71 -8.23
C ARG A 157 -1.64 11.37 -8.06
N ALA A 158 -2.48 12.38 -7.85
CA ALA A 158 -3.93 12.21 -7.96
C ALA A 158 -4.35 12.39 -9.42
N GLN A 159 -5.33 11.59 -9.86
CA GLN A 159 -6.01 11.84 -11.12
C GLN A 159 -6.63 13.24 -11.14
N GLU A 160 -6.48 13.94 -12.25
CA GLU A 160 -7.14 15.22 -12.47
C GLU A 160 -8.66 15.00 -12.67
N THR A 161 -9.48 15.73 -11.92
CA THR A 161 -10.94 15.59 -11.98
C THR A 161 -11.55 16.56 -12.98
N GLY A 162 -12.22 16.01 -14.00
CA GLY A 162 -12.73 16.77 -15.14
C GLY A 162 -12.38 16.12 -16.47
N VAL A 163 -11.37 15.24 -16.47
CA VAL A 163 -11.03 14.37 -17.59
C VAL A 163 -11.92 13.13 -17.56
N GLU A 164 -12.48 12.77 -18.72
CA GLU A 164 -13.37 11.62 -18.88
C GLU A 164 -12.82 10.33 -18.24
N LYS A 165 -13.70 9.46 -17.75
CA LYS A 165 -13.31 8.15 -17.22
C LYS A 165 -12.54 7.37 -18.30
N PRO A 166 -11.53 6.58 -17.94
CA PRO A 166 -10.89 5.66 -18.89
C PRO A 166 -11.96 4.77 -19.57
N GLY A 167 -12.09 4.87 -20.89
CA GLY A 167 -13.10 4.14 -21.68
C GLY A 167 -14.32 4.93 -22.12
N SER A 168 -14.39 6.24 -21.84
CA SER A 168 -15.39 7.11 -22.49
C SER A 168 -15.13 7.23 -24.00
N PRO A 169 -16.16 7.20 -24.86
CA PRO A 169 -15.99 7.50 -26.28
C PRO A 169 -15.53 8.96 -26.43
N ALA A 170 -14.54 9.19 -27.31
CA ALA A 170 -14.00 10.52 -27.56
C ALA A 170 -15.13 11.49 -27.91
N SER A 171 -15.45 12.42 -27.00
CA SER A 171 -16.45 13.45 -27.27
C SER A 171 -15.85 14.56 -28.13
N ASP A 172 -16.54 14.88 -29.23
CA ASP A 172 -16.18 15.97 -30.13
C ASP A 172 -16.15 17.31 -29.36
N ALA A 173 -15.06 18.06 -29.53
CA ALA A 173 -14.81 19.30 -28.81
C ALA A 173 -15.91 20.36 -29.03
N PRO A 174 -16.36 21.10 -27.99
CA PRO A 174 -17.29 22.21 -28.20
C PRO A 174 -16.60 23.52 -28.57
N LYS A 175 -17.24 24.27 -29.47
CA LYS A 175 -16.91 25.64 -29.89
C LYS A 175 -17.26 26.66 -28.81
N SER A 176 -16.46 27.72 -28.71
CA SER A 176 -16.59 28.82 -27.75
C SER A 176 -17.87 29.66 -27.91
N ALA A 177 -18.60 29.85 -26.81
CA ALA A 177 -19.27 31.10 -26.39
C ALA A 177 -19.86 30.89 -24.98
N ALA A 178 -19.68 31.87 -24.08
CA ALA A 178 -20.09 31.87 -22.65
C ALA A 178 -19.85 30.54 -21.92
N THR A 179 -18.72 30.42 -21.23
CA THR A 179 -18.21 29.13 -20.75
C THR A 179 -19.25 28.37 -19.93
N ASP A 180 -19.40 27.07 -20.21
CA ASP A 180 -20.21 26.17 -19.38
C ASP A 180 -19.81 26.24 -17.89
N ALA A 181 -18.56 26.65 -17.61
CA ALA A 181 -18.06 26.94 -16.28
C ALA A 181 -18.90 28.00 -15.53
N ASP A 182 -19.36 29.07 -16.19
CA ASP A 182 -20.17 30.12 -15.57
C ASP A 182 -21.61 29.64 -15.29
N ALA A 183 -22.19 28.83 -16.19
CA ALA A 183 -23.50 28.22 -16.01
C ALA A 183 -23.47 27.15 -14.90
N PHE A 184 -22.38 26.38 -14.81
CA PHE A 184 -22.18 25.34 -13.80
C PHE A 184 -21.93 25.95 -12.41
N ALA A 185 -21.14 27.01 -12.33
CA ALA A 185 -20.86 27.73 -11.08
C ALA A 185 -22.14 28.27 -10.42
N LYS A 186 -23.08 28.74 -11.25
CA LYS A 186 -24.37 29.31 -10.81
C LYS A 186 -25.37 28.26 -10.34
N ALA A 187 -25.28 27.03 -10.85
CA ALA A 187 -26.18 25.93 -10.52
C ALA A 187 -25.65 25.01 -9.40
N PHE A 188 -24.32 24.88 -9.26
CA PHE A 188 -23.70 23.84 -8.41
C PHE A 188 -22.56 24.33 -7.49
N GLY A 189 -22.26 25.64 -7.46
CA GLY A 189 -21.19 26.23 -6.64
C GLY A 189 -19.85 26.35 -7.37
N ASN A 190 -18.84 26.96 -6.72
CA ASN A 190 -17.53 27.26 -7.32
C ASN A 190 -16.84 25.98 -7.88
N PRO A 191 -16.55 25.89 -9.19
CA PRO A 191 -15.92 24.72 -9.81
C PRO A 191 -14.62 24.28 -9.13
N ALA A 192 -13.79 25.22 -8.67
CA ALA A 192 -12.54 24.92 -7.97
C ALA A 192 -12.77 24.26 -6.59
N ALA A 193 -13.90 24.56 -5.93
CA ALA A 193 -14.27 23.91 -4.67
C ALA A 193 -14.76 22.47 -4.92
N LEU A 194 -15.46 22.25 -6.04
CA LEU A 194 -15.94 20.92 -6.43
C LEU A 194 -14.79 20.01 -6.87
N GLU A 195 -13.81 20.55 -7.60
CA GLU A 195 -12.59 19.84 -7.99
C GLU A 195 -11.82 19.37 -6.74
N LYS A 196 -11.56 20.28 -5.79
CA LYS A 196 -10.92 19.95 -4.51
C LYS A 196 -11.68 18.89 -3.73
N ALA A 197 -13.02 18.98 -3.68
CA ALA A 197 -13.84 17.99 -2.99
C ALA A 197 -13.73 16.57 -3.56
N ARG A 198 -13.30 16.42 -4.82
CA ARG A 198 -13.10 15.14 -5.51
C ARG A 198 -11.66 14.64 -5.46
N MET A 199 -10.72 15.45 -4.98
CA MET A 199 -9.34 15.03 -4.79
C MET A 199 -9.27 13.91 -3.73
N PRO A 200 -8.44 12.88 -3.95
CA PRO A 200 -8.30 11.78 -3.02
C PRO A 200 -7.48 12.18 -1.80
N ASP A 201 -7.55 11.36 -0.75
CA ASP A 201 -6.51 11.34 0.27
C ASP A 201 -5.51 10.24 -0.07
N MET A 202 -4.21 10.51 0.00
CA MET A 202 -3.16 9.55 -0.35
C MET A 202 -1.98 9.68 0.60
N GLY A 203 -1.29 8.57 0.87
CA GLY A 203 -0.27 8.62 1.89
C GLY A 203 0.61 7.41 2.03
N LEU A 204 1.66 7.63 2.82
CA LEU A 204 2.63 6.64 3.24
C LEU A 204 2.28 6.12 4.64
N ILE A 205 2.56 4.85 4.88
CA ILE A 205 2.44 4.24 6.20
C ILE A 205 3.82 3.78 6.65
N ALA A 206 4.19 4.14 7.88
CA ALA A 206 5.40 3.68 8.54
C ALA A 206 5.16 3.48 10.05
N GLN A 207 5.62 2.36 10.61
CA GLN A 207 5.45 1.96 12.01
C GLN A 207 4.02 2.19 12.56
N ARG A 208 2.99 1.80 11.79
CA ARG A 208 1.56 2.00 12.14
C ARG A 208 1.09 3.46 12.18
N TYR A 209 1.91 4.41 11.75
CA TYR A 209 1.51 5.79 11.51
C TYR A 209 1.27 6.04 10.04
N THR A 210 0.34 6.92 9.73
CA THR A 210 0.05 7.37 8.36
C THR A 210 0.48 8.82 8.20
N LEU A 211 1.29 9.12 7.17
CA LEU A 211 1.47 10.45 6.61
C LEU A 211 0.43 10.61 5.49
N ASP A 212 -0.62 11.39 5.73
CA ASP A 212 -1.79 11.54 4.88
C ASP A 212 -1.82 12.91 4.21
N LEU A 213 -1.71 12.94 2.89
CA LEU A 213 -1.89 14.11 2.05
C LEU A 213 -3.36 14.18 1.63
N MET A 214 -4.10 15.07 2.29
CA MET A 214 -5.56 15.14 2.20
C MET A 214 -5.98 16.12 1.10
N GLY A 215 -6.73 15.62 0.12
CA GLY A 215 -7.14 16.38 -1.06
C GLY A 215 -8.20 17.42 -0.76
N ALA A 216 -9.37 16.96 -0.31
CA ALA A 216 -10.51 17.85 -0.05
C ALA A 216 -10.22 18.87 1.07
N ALA A 217 -9.50 18.46 2.11
CA ALA A 217 -9.17 19.33 3.23
C ALA A 217 -7.96 20.23 2.96
N GLN A 218 -7.14 19.94 1.94
CA GLN A 218 -5.87 20.64 1.64
C GLN A 218 -4.96 20.71 2.88
N GLN A 219 -4.68 19.54 3.44
CA GLN A 219 -3.94 19.36 4.68
C GLN A 219 -2.91 18.23 4.54
N LEU A 220 -1.86 18.32 5.36
CA LEU A 220 -0.95 17.21 5.62
C LEU A 220 -1.13 16.78 7.07
N GLN A 221 -1.35 15.49 7.29
CA GLN A 221 -1.58 14.93 8.62
C GLN A 221 -0.66 13.75 8.90
N VAL A 222 -0.09 13.70 10.10
CA VAL A 222 0.51 12.49 10.66
C VAL A 222 -0.42 11.97 11.74
N ARG A 223 -0.76 10.68 11.73
CA ARG A 223 -1.69 10.08 12.71
C ARG A 223 -1.42 8.60 12.99
N SER A 224 -1.77 8.13 14.17
CA SER A 224 -1.68 6.71 14.55
C SER A 224 -2.95 5.90 14.25
N TRP A 225 -4.13 6.51 14.37
CA TRP A 225 -5.40 5.82 14.13
C TRP A 225 -6.41 6.68 13.35
N PRO A 226 -6.68 6.37 12.05
CA PRO A 226 -7.57 7.17 11.21
C PRO A 226 -8.98 7.45 11.74
N PRO A 227 -9.69 6.50 12.37
CA PRO A 227 -11.06 6.74 12.85
C PRO A 227 -11.16 7.66 14.07
N GLN A 228 -10.10 7.84 14.86
CA GLN A 228 -10.16 8.57 16.13
C GLN A 228 -9.01 9.58 16.31
N VAL A 229 -8.83 10.45 15.33
CA VAL A 229 -7.80 11.51 15.37
C VAL A 229 -7.94 12.51 16.52
N ALA A 230 -9.13 12.59 17.13
CA ALA A 230 -9.40 13.48 18.27
C ALA A 230 -8.98 12.88 19.63
N THR A 231 -8.87 11.56 19.74
CA THR A 231 -8.55 10.86 21.00
C THR A 231 -7.20 10.12 20.93
N HIS A 232 -6.63 10.00 19.73
CA HIS A 232 -5.35 9.37 19.48
C HIS A 232 -4.41 10.36 18.80
N PHE A 233 -3.11 10.06 18.88
CA PHE A 233 -2.07 10.91 18.33
C PHE A 233 -2.33 11.32 16.88
N SER A 234 -2.36 12.63 16.67
CA SER A 234 -2.34 13.24 15.35
C SER A 234 -1.67 14.62 15.39
N LYS A 235 -1.07 15.01 14.27
CA LYS A 235 -0.62 16.39 14.00
C LYS A 235 -1.04 16.74 12.59
N THR A 236 -1.66 17.91 12.42
CA THR A 236 -2.19 18.37 11.13
C THR A 236 -1.68 19.77 10.84
N ILE A 237 -1.29 20.04 9.59
CA ILE A 237 -0.96 21.37 9.10
C ILE A 237 -1.72 21.67 7.81
N PRO A 238 -2.01 22.95 7.51
CA PRO A 238 -2.44 23.35 6.17
C PRO A 238 -1.35 23.00 5.15
N PHE A 239 -1.74 22.40 4.03
CA PHE A 239 -0.82 22.08 2.94
C PHE A 239 -1.57 22.05 1.61
N ALA A 240 -1.36 23.08 0.80
CA ALA A 240 -1.99 23.19 -0.50
C ALA A 240 -1.26 22.32 -1.54
N TRP A 241 -2.03 21.59 -2.36
CA TRP A 241 -1.48 20.75 -3.43
C TRP A 241 -2.50 20.55 -4.55
N GLU A 242 -2.01 20.14 -5.71
CA GLU A 242 -2.75 20.12 -6.98
C GLU A 242 -2.95 18.68 -7.48
N ALA A 243 -4.13 18.37 -8.00
CA ALA A 243 -4.33 17.13 -8.75
C ALA A 243 -3.55 17.16 -10.08
N GLY A 244 -3.38 16.02 -10.74
CA GLY A 244 -2.67 15.92 -12.02
C GLY A 244 -1.16 16.12 -11.92
N ARG A 245 -0.62 16.54 -10.77
CA ARG A 245 0.81 16.74 -10.54
C ARG A 245 1.42 15.60 -9.72
N TRP A 246 2.64 15.23 -10.09
CA TRP A 246 3.46 14.29 -9.33
C TRP A 246 4.17 14.97 -8.16
N TYR A 247 4.11 14.34 -6.99
CA TYR A 247 4.79 14.74 -5.76
C TYR A 247 5.62 13.57 -5.24
N THR A 248 6.84 13.83 -4.79
CA THR A 248 7.57 12.89 -3.96
C THR A 248 7.15 13.08 -2.50
N MET A 249 6.80 11.98 -1.85
CA MET A 249 6.54 11.90 -0.41
C MET A 249 7.62 11.07 0.26
N LYS A 250 8.06 11.49 1.45
CA LYS A 250 9.02 10.77 2.29
C LYS A 250 8.52 10.77 3.73
N PHE A 251 8.52 9.61 4.37
CA PHE A 251 8.10 9.45 5.74
C PHE A 251 9.09 8.61 6.53
N GLU A 252 9.74 9.24 7.49
CA GLU A 252 10.72 8.65 8.38
C GLU A 252 10.14 8.51 9.79
N VAL A 253 10.28 7.32 10.36
CA VAL A 253 9.86 7.05 11.74
C VAL A 253 11.00 6.39 12.49
N ARG A 254 11.39 6.97 13.62
CA ARG A 254 12.45 6.46 14.50
C ARG A 254 11.95 6.30 15.92
N THR A 255 12.31 5.19 16.54
CA THR A 255 12.18 4.96 17.98
C THR A 255 13.43 5.47 18.68
N HIS A 256 13.24 6.28 19.71
CA HIS A 256 14.32 6.86 20.50
C HIS A 256 14.23 6.35 21.93
N ALA A 257 15.38 5.95 22.48
CA ALA A 257 15.50 5.56 23.88
C ALA A 257 15.02 6.67 24.82
N ALA A 258 14.63 6.27 26.03
CA ALA A 258 14.28 7.21 27.09
C ALA A 258 15.43 8.19 27.37
N THR A 259 15.07 9.43 27.66
CA THR A 259 15.96 10.50 28.15
C THR A 259 15.70 10.75 29.63
N SER A 260 16.41 11.69 30.26
CA SER A 260 16.14 12.06 31.65
C SER A 260 14.72 12.60 31.87
N ASP A 261 14.13 13.18 30.82
CA ASP A 261 12.92 14.00 30.91
C ASP A 261 11.73 13.38 30.14
N MET A 262 11.96 12.27 29.44
CA MET A 262 10.95 11.62 28.58
C MET A 262 11.22 10.13 28.50
N ASP A 263 10.17 9.32 28.64
CA ASP A 263 10.23 7.89 28.33
C ASP A 263 10.60 7.64 26.86
N GLU A 264 10.73 6.37 26.47
CA GLU A 264 10.94 6.01 25.07
C GLU A 264 9.86 6.64 24.18
N PHE A 265 10.30 7.32 23.13
CA PHE A 265 9.42 8.11 22.25
C PHE A 265 9.68 7.81 20.79
N VAL A 266 8.70 8.12 19.95
CA VAL A 266 8.81 7.96 18.49
C VAL A 266 8.85 9.32 17.83
N ARG A 267 9.88 9.59 17.03
CA ARG A 267 9.98 10.78 16.17
C ARG A 267 9.45 10.46 14.79
N LEU A 268 8.58 11.32 14.27
CA LEU A 268 7.93 11.17 12.97
C LEU A 268 8.21 12.39 12.12
N CYS A 269 8.78 12.17 10.94
CA CYS A 269 9.26 13.23 10.05
C CYS A 269 8.74 12.99 8.63
N GLY A 270 7.90 13.90 8.13
CA GLY A 270 7.28 13.84 6.81
C GLY A 270 7.73 14.98 5.89
N LYS A 271 7.96 14.66 4.62
CA LYS A 271 8.18 15.64 3.53
C LYS A 271 7.27 15.37 2.35
N VAL A 272 6.84 16.44 1.69
CA VAL A 272 6.10 16.41 0.43
C VAL A 272 6.60 17.53 -0.47
N TRP A 273 7.02 17.22 -1.69
CA TRP A 273 7.50 18.20 -2.67
C TRP A 273 7.24 17.73 -4.11
N PRO A 274 7.20 18.62 -5.12
CA PRO A 274 7.00 18.22 -6.51
C PRO A 274 8.09 17.24 -6.98
N ARG A 275 7.68 16.19 -7.70
CA ARG A 275 8.62 15.23 -8.32
C ARG A 275 9.57 15.98 -9.27
N GLY A 276 10.86 15.67 -9.18
CA GLY A 276 11.91 16.30 -9.99
C GLY A 276 12.47 17.61 -9.43
N ALA A 277 11.86 18.19 -8.39
CA ALA A 277 12.49 19.26 -7.61
C ALA A 277 13.44 18.66 -6.55
N ASP A 278 14.38 19.48 -6.10
CA ASP A 278 15.31 19.10 -5.03
C ASP A 278 14.56 18.77 -3.73
N GLU A 279 15.04 17.74 -3.00
CA GLU A 279 14.48 17.41 -1.69
C GLU A 279 14.70 18.61 -0.74
N PRO A 280 13.63 19.17 -0.15
CA PRO A 280 13.77 20.29 0.78
C PRO A 280 14.65 19.92 1.98
N ALA A 281 15.48 20.84 2.44
CA ALA A 281 16.31 20.60 3.63
C ALA A 281 15.44 20.40 4.89
N ALA A 282 14.44 21.26 5.09
CA ALA A 282 13.51 21.20 6.21
C ALA A 282 12.46 20.09 6.04
N TRP A 283 12.02 19.51 7.15
CA TRP A 283 10.85 18.64 7.18
C TRP A 283 9.58 19.46 7.00
N THR A 284 8.63 18.96 6.21
CA THR A 284 7.33 19.62 6.03
C THR A 284 6.48 19.50 7.30
N ILE A 285 6.53 18.34 7.97
CA ILE A 285 5.86 18.08 9.24
C ILE A 285 6.74 17.20 10.13
N GLU A 286 6.88 17.59 11.40
CA GLU A 286 7.60 16.82 12.42
C GLU A 286 6.72 16.64 13.66
N ALA A 287 6.78 15.48 14.28
CA ALA A 287 6.04 15.21 15.50
C ALA A 287 6.78 14.22 16.42
N VAL A 288 6.46 14.27 17.71
CA VAL A 288 6.96 13.34 18.74
C VAL A 288 5.75 12.69 19.38
N HIS A 289 5.73 11.35 19.43
CA HIS A 289 4.72 10.59 20.15
C HIS A 289 5.39 9.84 21.31
N GLU A 290 5.19 10.34 22.52
CA GLU A 290 5.60 9.66 23.76
C GLU A 290 4.91 8.30 23.87
N ALA A 291 5.66 7.26 24.26
CA ALA A 291 5.19 5.88 24.31
C ALA A 291 4.52 5.39 22.99
N GLY A 292 5.03 5.86 21.85
CA GLY A 292 4.48 5.60 20.52
C GLY A 292 4.66 4.17 19.98
N ASN A 293 4.19 3.94 18.75
CA ASN A 293 4.33 2.64 18.07
C ASN A 293 5.77 2.43 17.58
N ARG A 294 6.41 1.37 18.09
CA ARG A 294 7.84 1.10 17.87
C ARG A 294 8.14 0.28 16.61
N GLN A 295 7.13 -0.37 16.04
CA GLN A 295 7.29 -1.24 14.88
C GLN A 295 6.01 -1.33 14.04
N GLY A 296 6.15 -1.66 12.77
CA GLY A 296 5.06 -1.94 11.85
C GLY A 296 5.53 -1.94 10.40
N SER A 297 4.77 -2.62 9.54
CA SER A 297 5.10 -2.71 8.12
C SER A 297 5.04 -1.34 7.43
N PRO A 298 5.92 -1.06 6.45
CA PRO A 298 5.70 0.01 5.49
C PRO A 298 4.44 -0.25 4.66
N GLY A 299 3.87 0.81 4.07
CA GLY A 299 2.67 0.65 3.26
C GLY A 299 2.13 1.93 2.67
N PHE A 300 0.93 1.80 2.10
CA PHE A 300 0.20 2.92 1.50
C PHE A 300 -1.17 3.07 2.12
N PHE A 301 -1.57 4.32 2.27
CA PHE A 301 -2.93 4.72 2.55
C PHE A 301 -3.54 5.36 1.31
N GLY A 302 -4.83 5.13 1.08
CA GLY A 302 -5.55 5.93 0.12
C GLY A 302 -7.06 5.92 0.33
N ASN A 303 -7.69 7.03 0.01
CA ASN A 303 -9.12 7.24 -0.09
C ASN A 303 -9.45 7.74 -1.50
N SER A 304 -9.73 6.79 -2.40
CA SER A 304 -9.96 7.05 -3.82
C SER A 304 -11.45 6.82 -4.12
N LYS A 305 -12.25 7.86 -3.91
CA LYS A 305 -13.70 7.84 -4.17
C LYS A 305 -14.00 8.21 -5.61
N ASP A 306 -13.57 9.40 -5.99
CA ASP A 306 -13.89 10.02 -7.28
C ASP A 306 -12.69 10.08 -8.24
N SER A 307 -11.49 9.83 -7.72
CA SER A 307 -10.21 10.03 -8.42
C SER A 307 -9.23 8.93 -8.08
N GLU A 308 -8.56 8.39 -9.08
CA GLU A 308 -7.49 7.40 -8.89
C GLU A 308 -6.26 8.02 -8.22
N ILE A 309 -5.44 7.18 -7.60
CA ILE A 309 -4.12 7.57 -7.06
C ILE A 309 -3.06 6.74 -7.77
N TYR A 310 -2.07 7.40 -8.34
CA TYR A 310 -0.91 6.78 -8.98
C TYR A 310 0.28 6.82 -8.01
N ILE A 311 1.01 5.72 -7.91
CA ILE A 311 2.14 5.52 -7.00
C ILE A 311 3.31 4.90 -7.77
N ASP A 312 4.49 5.51 -7.67
CA ASP A 312 5.69 5.13 -8.42
C ASP A 312 6.97 5.31 -7.55
N ASN A 313 8.11 4.77 -7.98
CA ASN A 313 9.44 4.93 -7.36
C ASN A 313 9.44 4.72 -5.84
N VAL A 314 8.90 3.59 -5.41
CA VAL A 314 8.81 3.24 -3.99
C VAL A 314 10.17 2.81 -3.49
N SER A 315 10.65 3.37 -2.38
CA SER A 315 11.80 2.84 -1.65
C SER A 315 11.52 2.71 -0.15
N VAL A 316 12.15 1.72 0.47
CA VAL A 316 12.18 1.56 1.93
C VAL A 316 13.60 1.28 2.37
N GLU A 317 14.11 2.08 3.29
CA GLU A 317 15.50 2.02 3.74
C GLU A 317 15.58 2.06 5.25
N ALA A 318 16.47 1.26 5.83
CA ALA A 318 16.76 1.35 7.25
C ALA A 318 17.40 2.71 7.55
N VAL A 319 16.94 3.32 8.63
CA VAL A 319 17.55 4.52 9.16
C VAL A 319 18.86 4.14 9.85
N LYS A 320 19.95 4.83 9.50
CA LYS A 320 21.23 4.76 10.21
C LYS A 320 21.25 5.69 11.42
#